data_AF-A0A346XTY8-F1
#
_entry.id   AF-A0A346XTY8-F1
#
_cell.length_a   1.000
_cell.length_b   1.000
_cell.length_c   1.000
_cell.angle_alpha   90.00
_cell.angle_beta   90.00
_cell.angle_gamma   90.00
#
_symmetry.space_group_name_H-M   'P 1'
#
loop_
_entity.id
_entity.type
_entity.pdbx_description
1 polymer ?
#
loop_
_entity_poly.entity_id
_entity_poly.type
_entity_poly.pdbx_seq_one_letter_code
_entity_poly.pdbx_strand_id
1 'polypeptide(L)' 'MTSHISCPNCTSTDLLSVALAPKDRPMQFHTCRHCEQRWWEDVAEGADVGLDVVIAELSS' A
#
# COMPACT_ATOMS: atom_id res chain seq x y z
N MET A 1 -9.34 -6.82 -12.86
CA MET A 1 -10.37 -6.23 -11.98
C MET A 1 -9.68 -5.18 -11.14
N THR A 2 -9.93 -3.90 -11.37
CA THR A 2 -9.41 -2.82 -10.52
C THR A 2 -10.26 -2.76 -9.27
N SER A 3 -9.79 -3.41 -8.19
CA SER A 3 -10.42 -3.28 -6.87
C SER A 3 -10.40 -1.82 -6.46
N HIS A 4 -11.57 -1.25 -6.18
CA HIS A 4 -11.68 0.11 -5.65
C HIS A 4 -11.15 0.10 -4.22
N ILE A 5 -9.93 0.59 -4.06
CA ILE A 5 -9.26 0.69 -2.76
C ILE A 5 -9.85 1.87 -1.97
N SER A 6 -10.06 1.68 -0.67
CA SER A 6 -10.63 2.68 0.24
C SER A 6 -9.84 2.73 1.53
N CYS A 7 -9.80 3.90 2.18
CA CYS A 7 -9.06 4.04 3.43
C CYS A 7 -9.62 3.08 4.50
N PRO A 8 -8.80 2.21 5.11
CA PRO A 8 -9.27 1.27 6.13
C PRO A 8 -9.73 1.97 7.41
N ASN A 9 -9.35 3.22 7.62
CA ASN A 9 -9.69 4.00 8.81
C ASN A 9 -10.96 4.87 8.63
N CYS A 10 -11.10 5.56 7.50
CA CYS A 10 -12.20 6.53 7.29
C CYS A 10 -13.06 6.27 6.05
N THR A 11 -12.84 5.15 5.35
CA THR A 11 -13.54 4.71 4.12
C THR A 11 -13.49 5.66 2.92
N SER A 12 -12.78 6.79 3.02
CA SER A 12 -12.54 7.70 1.90
C SER A 12 -11.82 7.00 0.75
N THR A 13 -12.22 7.35 -0.47
CA THR A 13 -11.58 6.91 -1.73
C THR A 13 -10.60 7.94 -2.28
N ASP A 14 -10.42 9.10 -1.62
CA ASP A 14 -9.41 10.10 -1.98
C ASP A 14 -8.03 9.70 -1.42
N LEU A 15 -7.32 8.93 -2.22
CA LEU A 15 -6.06 8.30 -1.85
C LEU A 15 -4.95 8.72 -2.80
N LEU A 16 -3.79 9.04 -2.24
CA LEU A 16 -2.54 9.06 -2.97
C LEU A 16 -1.92 7.67 -2.92
N SER A 17 -1.58 7.12 -4.09
CA SER A 17 -0.96 5.81 -4.20
C SER A 17 0.38 5.90 -4.93
N VAL A 18 1.39 5.18 -4.45
CA VAL A 18 2.71 5.04 -5.09
C VAL A 18 2.99 3.56 -5.28
N ALA A 19 3.19 3.14 -6.52
CA ALA A 19 3.61 1.78 -6.84
C ALA A 19 5.13 1.66 -6.80
N LEU A 20 5.64 0.62 -6.14
CA LEU A 20 7.06 0.31 -6.03
C LEU A 20 7.24 -1.19 -6.27
N ALA A 21 8.33 -1.59 -6.90
CA ALA A 21 8.63 -3.00 -7.12
C ALA A 21 10.09 -3.30 -6.70
N PRO A 22 10.39 -3.36 -5.39
CA PRO A 22 11.69 -3.82 -4.93
C PRO A 22 11.89 -5.27 -5.38
N LYS A 23 12.96 -5.53 -6.14
CA LYS A 23 13.33 -6.89 -6.57
C LYS A 23 12.19 -7.71 -7.17
N ASP A 24 11.40 -7.08 -8.03
CA ASP A 24 10.26 -7.70 -8.70
C ASP A 24 9.09 -8.10 -7.78
N ARG A 25 9.08 -7.69 -6.51
CA ARG A 25 7.91 -7.82 -5.62
C ARG A 25 7.04 -6.55 -5.72
N PRO A 26 5.91 -6.58 -6.44
CA PRO A 26 5.09 -5.39 -6.63
C PRO A 26 4.36 -5.02 -5.34
N MET A 27 4.59 -3.81 -4.86
CA MET A 27 3.98 -3.22 -3.68
C MET A 27 3.30 -1.90 -4.03
N GLN A 28 2.29 -1.53 -3.26
CA GLN A 28 1.68 -0.20 -3.30
C GLN A 28 1.71 0.42 -1.91
N PHE A 29 2.14 1.68 -1.87
CA PHE A 29 1.98 2.53 -0.71
C PHE A 29 0.76 3.41 -0.91
N HIS A 30 -0.09 3.50 0.12
CA HIS A 30 -1.27 4.35 0.12
C HIS A 30 -1.19 5.39 1.23
N THR A 31 -1.68 6.59 0.93
CA THR A 31 -1.91 7.65 1.91
C THR A 31 -3.31 8.22 1.68
N CYS A 32 -4.15 8.19 2.72
CA CYS A 32 -5.43 8.87 2.68
C CYS A 32 -5.24 10.37 2.83
N ARG A 33 -5.80 11.15 1.90
CA ARG A 33 -5.72 12.62 1.98
C ARG A 33 -6.66 13.22 3.03
N HIS A 34 -7.61 12.42 3.52
CA HIS A 34 -8.66 12.88 4.43
C HIS A 34 -8.32 12.70 5.90
N CYS A 35 -7.77 11.55 6.28
CA CYS A 35 -7.41 11.22 7.67
C CYS A 35 -5.92 10.92 7.85
N GLU A 36 -5.11 11.07 6.78
CA GLU A 36 -3.66 10.88 6.77
C GLU A 36 -3.17 9.47 7.11
N GLN A 37 -4.07 8.48 7.20
CA GLN A 37 -3.73 7.07 7.36
C GLN A 37 -2.83 6.61 6.21
N ARG A 38 -1.81 5.81 6.57
CA ARG A 38 -0.82 5.26 5.63
C ARG A 38 -0.73 3.76 5.82
N TRP A 39 -0.63 3.03 4.72
CA TRP A 39 -0.45 1.58 4.74
C TRP A 39 0.22 1.12 3.46
N TRP A 40 0.73 -0.11 3.49
CA TRP A 40 1.33 -0.78 2.36
C TRP A 40 0.48 -1.98 2.00
N GLU A 41 0.37 -2.26 0.71
CA GLU A 41 -0.25 -3.46 0.18
C GLU A 41 0.71 -4.20 -0.72
N ASP A 42 0.73 -5.53 -0.60
CA ASP A 42 1.35 -6.40 -1.57
C ASP A 42 0.37 -6.56 -2.75
N VAL A 43 0.77 -6.18 -3.95
CA VAL A 43 -0.12 -6.21 -5.12
C VAL A 43 -0.37 -7.63 -5.60
N ALA A 44 0.56 -8.55 -5.37
CA ALA A 44 0.39 -9.95 -5.74
C ALA A 44 -0.59 -10.66 -4.79
N GLU A 45 -0.55 -10.34 -3.50
CA GLU A 45 -1.42 -10.95 -2.49
C GLU A 45 -2.71 -10.17 -2.21
N GLY A 46 -2.74 -8.87 -2.54
CA GLY A 46 -3.86 -7.97 -2.26
C GLY A 46 -4.09 -7.73 -0.76
N ALA A 47 -3.01 -7.76 0.03
CA ALA A 47 -3.07 -7.73 1.49
C ALA A 47 -2.18 -6.64 2.08
N ASP A 48 -2.63 -6.07 3.20
CA ASP A 48 -1.86 -5.12 3.99
C ASP A 48 -0.56 -5.77 4.50
N VAL A 49 0.57 -5.13 4.22
CA VAL A 49 1.90 -5.57 4.65
C VAL A 49 2.50 -4.61 5.67
N GLY A 50 3.15 -5.18 6.68
CA GLY A 50 3.88 -4.43 7.69
C GLY A 50 5.09 -3.71 7.09
N LEU A 51 5.43 -2.54 7.67
CA LEU A 51 6.59 -1.76 7.25
C LEU A 51 7.91 -2.53 7.39
N ASP A 52 8.00 -3.45 8.36
CA ASP A 52 9.13 -4.36 8.56
C ASP A 52 9.39 -5.26 7.35
N VAL A 53 8.33 -5.77 6.72
CA VAL A 53 8.42 -6.56 5.49
C VAL A 53 8.93 -5.68 4.35
N VAL A 54 8.39 -4.48 4.19
CA VAL A 54 8.81 -3.54 3.14
C VAL A 54 10.28 -3.17 3.28
N ILE A 55 10.76 -2.91 4.49
CA ILE A 55 12.16 -2.58 4.76
C ILE A 55 13.09 -3.76 4.45
N ALA A 56 12.69 -4.99 4.79
CA ALA A 56 13.48 -6.18 4.49
C ALA A 56 13.69 -6.37 2.97
N GLU A 57 12.67 -6.06 2.17
CA GLU A 57 12.71 -6.18 0.70
C GLU A 57 13.54 -5.08 0.04
N LEU A 58 13.58 -3.88 0.63
CA LEU A 58 14.43 -2.78 0.16
C LEU A 58 15.91 -2.94 0.56
N SER A 59 16.21 -3.69 1.62
CA SER A 59 17.56 -3.82 2.19
C SER A 59 18.30 -5.06 1.72
N SER A 60 17.59 -6.05 1.17
CA SER A 60 18.20 -7.24 0.60
C SER A 60 18.94 -6.90 -0.69
#